data_AF-A0A7G6RJH5-F1
#
_entry.id   AF-A0A7G6RJH5-F1
#
_cell.length_a   1.000
_cell.length_b   1.000
_cell.length_c   1.000
_cell.angle_alpha   90.00
_cell.angle_beta   90.00
_cell.angle_gamma   90.00
#
_symmetry.space_group_name_H-M   'P 1'
#
loop_
_entity.id
_entity.type
_entity.pdbx_description
1 polymer ?
#
loop_
_entity_poly.entity_id
_entity_poly.type
_entity_poly.pdbx_seq_one_letter_code
_entity_poly.pdbx_strand_id
1 'polypeptide(L)' 'MTDATDKRWKVSITYRYDDGPRETVTFIEEIAELDDIIEHGPDWNAMVACRITLNGRSYPESWTVEQIANAA' A
#
# COMPACT_ATOMS: atom_id res chain seq x y z
N MET A 1 -7.77 16.96 -11.74
CA MET A 1 -7.70 15.56 -11.34
C MET A 1 -6.24 15.18 -11.44
N THR A 2 -5.53 15.05 -10.33
CA THR A 2 -4.18 14.46 -10.35
C THR A 2 -4.36 12.99 -10.66
N ASP A 3 -3.89 12.55 -11.82
CA ASP A 3 -3.96 11.14 -12.19
C ASP A 3 -3.13 10.31 -11.20
N ALA A 4 -3.51 9.05 -11.01
CA ALA A 4 -2.77 8.11 -10.16
C ALA A 4 -1.27 8.03 -10.51
N THR A 5 -0.87 8.42 -11.73
CA THR A 5 0.51 8.51 -12.21
C THR A 5 1.33 9.66 -11.59
N ASP A 6 0.69 10.71 -11.07
CA ASP A 6 1.41 11.87 -10.52
C ASP A 6 1.81 11.69 -9.06
N LYS A 7 1.22 10.70 -8.38
CA LYS A 7 1.43 10.45 -6.95
C LYS A 7 2.68 9.62 -6.70
N ARG A 8 3.48 10.00 -5.71
CA ARG A 8 4.76 9.34 -5.40
C ARG A 8 4.65 7.90 -4.91
N TRP A 9 3.62 7.57 -4.13
CA TRP A 9 3.50 6.27 -3.46
C TRP A 9 2.26 5.51 -3.93
N LYS A 10 2.41 4.19 -4.04
CA LYS A 10 1.32 3.23 -4.15
C LYS A 10 1.20 2.50 -2.82
N VAL A 11 0.01 2.50 -2.25
CA VAL A 11 -0.34 1.78 -1.02
C VAL A 11 -1.36 0.71 -1.35
N SER A 12 -1.05 -0.53 -1.01
CA SER A 12 -1.95 -1.68 -1.04
C SER A 12 -2.35 -2.05 0.39
N ILE A 13 -3.64 -1.99 0.70
CA ILE A 13 -4.17 -2.38 2.02
C ILE A 13 -5.12 -3.57 1.84
N THR A 14 -4.85 -4.66 2.53
CA THR A 14 -5.70 -5.86 2.50
C THR A 14 -6.43 -6.00 3.82
N TYR A 15 -7.76 -6.09 3.77
CA TYR A 15 -8.61 -6.40 4.92
C TYR A 15 -9.25 -7.78 4.78
N ARG A 16 -9.48 -8.45 5.90
CA ARG A 16 -10.23 -9.71 5.95
C ARG A 16 -11.73 -9.44 5.98
N TYR A 17 -12.46 -10.09 5.09
CA TYR A 17 -13.92 -10.16 5.08
C TYR A 17 -14.36 -11.63 5.24
N ASP A 18 -15.64 -11.85 5.52
CA ASP A 18 -16.20 -13.20 5.72
C ASP A 18 -16.05 -14.09 4.48
N ASP A 19 -16.06 -13.50 3.28
CA ASP A 19 -15.90 -14.20 2.01
C ASP A 19 -14.44 -14.22 1.50
N GLY A 20 -13.50 -13.70 2.29
CA GLY A 20 -12.07 -13.71 2.00
C GLY A 20 -11.41 -12.33 2.10
N PRO A 21 -10.08 -12.27 1.95
CA PRO A 21 -9.35 -11.01 1.96
C PRO A 21 -9.61 -10.21 0.67
N ARG A 22 -9.72 -8.88 0.81
CA ARG A 22 -9.83 -7.95 -0.33
C ARG A 22 -8.77 -6.86 -0.21
N GLU A 23 -8.07 -6.62 -1.30
CA GLU A 23 -7.06 -5.57 -1.42
C GLU A 23 -7.69 -4.30 -1.99
N THR A 24 -7.36 -3.16 -1.40
CA THR A 24 -7.62 -1.81 -1.94
C THR A 24 -6.28 -1.15 -2.25
N VAL A 25 -6.18 -0.55 -3.43
CA VAL A 25 -4.99 0.20 -3.87
C VAL A 25 -5.32 1.68 -3.90
N THR A 26 -4.50 2.49 -3.22
CA THR A 26 -4.59 3.95 -3.21
C THR A 26 -3.22 4.55 -3.51
N PHE A 27 -3.21 5.72 -4.15
CA PHE A 27 -1.99 6.45 -4.47
C PHE A 27 -1.97 7.76 -3.69
N ILE A 28 -0.85 8.04 -3.01
CA ILE A 28 -0.65 9.21 -2.14
C ILE A 28 0.65 9.92 -2.49
N GLU A 29 0.75 11.21 -2.18
CA GLU A 29 1.97 11.98 -2.44
C GLU A 29 2.96 11.87 -1.28
N GLU A 30 2.46 12.03 -0.07
CA GLU A 30 3.23 11.95 1.16
C GLU A 30 2.81 10.74 2.00
N ILE A 31 3.78 10.07 2.64
CA ILE A 31 3.49 8.94 3.55
C ILE A 31 2.58 9.38 4.70
N ALA A 32 2.67 10.65 5.10
CA ALA A 32 1.82 11.27 6.12
C ALA A 32 0.35 11.46 5.70
N GLU A 33 -0.07 11.03 4.49
CA GLU A 33 -1.49 10.92 4.12
C GLU A 33 -2.07 9.53 4.49
N LEU A 34 -1.22 8.57 4.87
CA LEU A 34 -1.64 7.19 5.14
C LEU A 34 -2.37 7.03 6.48
N ASP A 35 -2.05 7.86 7.47
CA ASP A 35 -2.74 7.88 8.76
C ASP A 35 -4.24 8.15 8.59
N ASP A 36 -4.61 9.18 7.83
CA ASP A 36 -5.99 9.52 7.52
C ASP A 36 -6.73 8.33 6.85
N ILE A 37 -6.06 7.63 5.93
CA ILE A 37 -6.63 6.46 5.22
C ILE A 37 -6.88 5.29 6.17
N ILE A 38 -5.95 5.03 7.10
CA ILE A 38 -6.07 3.91 8.05
C ILE A 38 -7.10 4.25 9.13
N GLU A 39 -7.08 5.46 9.69
CA GLU A 39 -7.96 5.85 10.80
C GLU A 39 -9.43 6.01 10.38
N HIS A 40 -9.68 6.42 9.14
CA HIS A 40 -11.04 6.56 8.59
C HIS A 40 -11.48 5.36 7.73
N GLY A 41 -10.63 4.33 7.64
CA GLY A 41 -10.90 3.10 6.90
C GLY A 41 -11.71 2.07 7.69
N PRO A 42 -11.78 0.82 7.19
CA PRO A 42 -12.24 -0.32 7.98
C PRO A 42 -11.40 -0.52 9.24
N ASP A 43 -11.96 -1.21 10.24
CA ASP A 43 -11.27 -1.48 11.52
C ASP A 43 -9.90 -2.14 11.28
N TRP A 44 -8.82 -1.51 11.77
CA TRP A 44 -7.44 -1.98 11.56
C TRP A 44 -7.17 -3.36 12.17
N ASN A 45 -7.99 -3.83 13.11
CA ASN A 45 -7.88 -5.19 13.64
C ASN A 45 -8.24 -6.26 12.61
N ALA A 46 -8.96 -5.89 11.54
CA ALA A 46 -9.22 -6.74 10.38
C ALA A 46 -8.18 -6.58 9.26
N MET A 47 -7.20 -5.67 9.40
CA MET A 47 -6.14 -5.47 8.41
C MET A 47 -5.17 -6.64 8.42
N VAL A 48 -4.98 -7.25 7.25
CA VAL A 48 -4.07 -8.39 7.04
C VAL A 48 -2.68 -7.90 6.64
N ALA A 49 -2.61 -6.88 5.78
CA ALA A 49 -1.36 -6.32 5.30
C ALA A 49 -1.55 -4.87 4.85
N CYS A 50 -0.52 -4.05 5.06
CA CYS A 50 -0.35 -2.74 4.44
C CYS A 50 1.02 -2.72 3.76
N ARG A 51 1.03 -2.57 2.43
CA ARG A 51 2.24 -2.58 1.61
C ARG A 51 2.39 -1.22 0.93
N ILE A 52 3.55 -0.60 1.11
CA ILE A 52 3.89 0.70 0.52
C ILE A 52 5.02 0.50 -0.48
N THR A 53 4.86 1.01 -1.68
CA THR A 53 5.87 0.99 -2.74
C THR A 53 5.96 2.33 -3.44
N LEU A 54 7.12 2.67 -4.01
CA LEU A 54 7.22 3.80 -4.95
C LEU A 54 6.29 3.54 -6.15
N ASN A 55 5.52 4.56 -6.54
CA ASN A 55 4.63 4.44 -7.68
C ASN A 55 5.44 4.11 -8.96
N GLY A 56 4.86 3.27 -9.82
CA GLY A 56 5.54 2.73 -11.01
C GLY A 56 6.60 1.67 -10.73
N ARG A 57 6.90 1.34 -9.47
CA ARG A 57 7.80 0.23 -9.11
C ARG A 57 7.01 -0.96 -8.56
N SER A 58 7.43 -2.17 -8.91
CA SER A 58 6.86 -3.41 -8.39
C SER A 58 7.98 -4.30 -7.89
N TYR A 59 7.88 -4.71 -6.63
CA TYR A 59 8.84 -5.59 -5.96
C TYR A 59 8.08 -6.81 -5.44
N PRO A 60 8.64 -8.03 -5.52
CA PRO A 60 8.04 -9.21 -4.91
C PRO A 60 7.86 -9.08 -3.40
N GLU A 61 6.85 -9.73 -2.85
CA GLU A 61 6.49 -9.57 -1.44
C GLU A 61 7.47 -10.17 -0.45
N SER A 62 8.18 -11.20 -0.90
CA SER A 62 9.14 -11.96 -0.08
C SER A 62 10.56 -11.41 -0.13
N TRP A 63 10.80 -10.30 -0.84
CA TRP A 63 12.15 -9.77 -0.99
C TRP A 63 12.64 -9.09 0.29
N THR A 64 13.88 -9.41 0.63
CA THR A 64 14.65 -8.80 1.72
C THR A 64 15.13 -7.41 1.34
N VAL A 65 15.60 -6.65 2.34
CA VAL A 65 16.19 -5.31 2.14
C VAL A 65 17.34 -5.36 1.15
N GLU A 66 18.21 -6.36 1.26
CA GLU A 66 19.38 -6.55 0.39
C GLU A 66 18.95 -6.82 -1.06
N GLN A 67 17.92 -7.63 -1.26
CA GLN A 67 17.40 -7.93 -2.61
C GLN A 67 16.76 -6.70 -3.26
N ILE A 68 16.04 -5.88 -2.49
CA ILE A 68 15.44 -4.63 -2.99
C ILE A 68 16.54 -3.62 -3.33
N ALA A 69 17.55 -3.45 -2.45
CA ALA A 69 18.65 -2.53 -2.68
C ALA A 69 19.44 -2.86 -3.96
N ASN A 70 19.61 -4.15 -4.29
CA ASN A 70 20.28 -4.59 -5.50
C ASN A 70 19.44 -4.41 -6.79
N ALA A 71 18.14 -4.17 -6.68
CA ALA A 71 17.23 -4.02 -7.81
C ALA A 71 16.79 -2.56 -8.07
N ALA A 72 17.19 -1.63 -7.20
CA ALA A 72 16.82 -0.21 -7.24
C ALA A 72 17.74 0.63 -8.13
#